data_AF-A0A1Y3ASV4-F1
#
_entry.id   AF-A0A1Y3ASV4-F1
#
_cell.length_a   1.000
_cell.length_b   1.000
_cell.length_c   1.000
_cell.angle_alpha   90.00
_cell.angle_beta   90.00
_cell.angle_gamma   90.00
#
_symmetry.space_group_name_H-M   'P 1'
#
loop_
_entity.id
_entity.type
_entity.pdbx_description
1 polymer ?
#
loop_
_entity_poly.entity_id
_entity_poly.type
_entity_poly.pdbx_seq_one_letter_code
_entity_poly.pdbx_strand_id
1 'polypeptide(L)' 'VGWIHNEDKSILTIQHQVVTRNSRISLTQSEHKIWTLHIKNVQESDRGGYMCQINTMPMKSQVGYLDVTGKC' A
#
# COMPACT_ATOMS: atom_id res chain seq x y z
N VAL A 1 11.02 -0.03 2.03
CA VAL A 1 9.69 -0.42 2.56
C VAL A 1 8.92 -1.09 1.44
N GLY A 2 8.12 -2.11 1.73
CA GLY A 2 7.19 -2.71 0.77
C GLY A 2 5.74 -2.46 1.21
N TRP A 3 4.85 -2.35 0.24
CA TRP A 3 3.41 -2.25 0.49
C TRP A 3 2.73 -3.54 0.05
N ILE A 4 1.87 -4.07 0.91
CA ILE A 4 1.15 -5.33 0.70
C ILE A 4 -0.32 -5.09 1.02
N HIS A 5 -1.21 -5.59 0.15
CA HIS A 5 -2.64 -5.63 0.46
C HIS A 5 -2.89 -6.79 1.43
N ASN A 6 -3.51 -6.50 2.57
CA ASN A 6 -3.47 -7.37 3.74
C ASN A 6 -4.38 -8.59 3.61
N GLU A 7 -5.49 -8.45 2.89
CA GLU A 7 -6.55 -9.45 2.75
C GLU A 7 -6.11 -10.62 1.88
N ASP A 8 -5.54 -10.32 0.71
CA ASP A 8 -5.10 -11.31 -0.29
C ASP A 8 -3.59 -11.53 -0.30
N LYS A 9 -2.85 -10.81 0.56
CA LYS A 9 -1.39 -10.82 0.63
C LYS A 9 -0.70 -10.45 -0.69
N SER A 10 -1.37 -9.66 -1.55
CA SER A 10 -0.80 -9.19 -2.81
C SER A 10 0.27 -8.13 -2.58
N ILE A 11 1.45 -8.33 -3.19
CA ILE A 11 2.54 -7.35 -3.16
C ILE A 11 2.20 -6.19 -4.10
N LEU A 12 2.08 -4.98 -3.54
CA LEU A 12 1.79 -3.77 -4.29
C LEU A 12 3.08 -3.11 -4.77
N THR A 13 4.03 -2.89 -3.85
CA THR A 13 5.31 -2.24 -4.15
C THR A 13 6.45 -2.86 -3.36
N ILE A 14 7.66 -2.78 -3.93
CA ILE A 14 8.92 -3.16 -3.29
C ILE A 14 9.87 -1.99 -3.42
N GLN A 15 10.30 -1.43 -2.29
CA GLN A 15 11.15 -0.25 -2.23
C GLN A 15 10.56 0.91 -3.04
N HIS A 16 11.08 1.19 -4.25
CA HIS A 16 10.65 2.30 -5.12
C HIS A 16 9.90 1.80 -6.36
N GLN A 17 9.71 0.50 -6.50
CA GLN A 17 9.10 -0.11 -7.68
C GLN A 17 7.67 -0.55 -7.38
N VAL A 18 6.75 -0.21 -8.26
CA VAL A 18 5.38 -0.74 -8.26
C VAL A 18 5.41 -2.10 -8.95
N VAL A 19 4.94 -3.13 -8.26
CA VAL A 19 4.93 -4.54 -8.73
C VAL A 19 3.54 -4.94 -9.22
N THR A 20 2.50 -4.38 -8.62
CA THR A 20 1.11 -4.62 -9.03
C THR A 20 0.84 -4.13 -10.45
N ARG A 21 -0.06 -4.83 -11.15
CA ARG A 21 -0.58 -4.42 -12.48
C ARG A 21 -1.64 -3.33 -12.41
N ASN A 22 -2.09 -2.97 -11.21
CA ASN A 22 -3.09 -1.93 -11.04
C ASN A 22 -2.48 -0.55 -11.30
N SER A 23 -2.79 0.04 -12.46
CA SER A 23 -2.28 1.35 -12.90
C SER A 23 -2.72 2.52 -12.03
N ARG A 24 -3.69 2.31 -11.12
CA ARG A 24 -4.14 3.31 -10.14
C ARG A 24 -3.18 3.43 -8.95
N ILE A 25 -2.32 2.43 -8.75
CA ILE A 25 -1.33 2.40 -7.68
C ILE A 25 -0.07 3.13 -8.12
N SER A 26 0.35 4.08 -7.29
CA SER A 26 1.62 4.80 -7.46
C SER A 26 2.30 4.96 -6.11
N LEU A 27 3.60 5.25 -6.15
CA LEU A 27 4.42 5.38 -4.96
C LEU A 27 5.22 6.68 -5.03
N THR A 28 5.24 7.43 -3.94
CA THR A 28 6.13 8.58 -3.77
C THR A 28 7.05 8.30 -2.59
N GLN A 29 8.33 8.66 -2.74
CA GLN A 29 9.29 8.65 -1.65
C GLN A 29 9.70 10.09 -1.32
N SER A 30 9.51 10.50 -0.08
CA SER A 30 10.00 11.79 0.42
C SER A 30 11.16 11.61 1.38
N GLU A 31 12.21 12.41 1.20
CA GLU A 31 13.39 12.51 2.07
C GLU A 31 14.04 11.16 2.43
N HIS A 32 13.90 10.16 1.55
CA HIS A 32 14.35 8.78 1.78
C HIS A 32 13.82 8.09 3.05
N LYS A 33 12.83 8.67 3.73
CA LYS A 33 12.30 8.20 5.02
C LYS A 33 10.81 7.87 4.99
N ILE A 34 10.08 8.46 4.05
CA ILE A 34 8.63 8.32 3.94
C ILE A 34 8.31 7.65 2.60
N TRP A 35 7.62 6.52 2.66
CA TRP A 35 7.11 5.80 1.49
C TRP A 35 5.59 5.92 1.48
N THR A 36 5.05 6.71 0.57
CA THR A 36 3.61 6.98 0.49
C THR A 36 3.01 6.18 -0.67
N LEU A 37 2.07 5.29 -0.35
CA LEU A 37 1.25 4.60 -1.34
C LEU A 37 0.09 5.50 -1.75
N HIS A 38 -0.10 5.66 -3.05
CA HIS A 38 -1.19 6.45 -3.63
C HIS A 38 -2.11 5.54 -4.45
N ILE A 39 -3.41 5.65 -4.22
CA ILE A 39 -4.45 4.95 -4.99
C ILE A 39 -5.32 6.02 -5.65
N LYS A 40 -5.27 6.11 -6.98
CA LYS A 40 -6.11 7.05 -7.76
C LYS A 40 -7.48 6.43 -8.04
N ASN A 41 -8.51 7.26 -8.15
CA ASN A 41 -9.88 6.82 -8.46
C ASN A 41 -10.31 5.64 -7.57
N VAL A 42 -10.33 5.90 -6.26
CA VAL A 42 -10.64 4.89 -5.23
C VAL A 42 -12.05 4.35 -5.45
N GLN A 43 -12.19 3.03 -5.38
CA GLN A 43 -13.44 2.30 -5.53
C GLN A 43 -13.77 1.57 -4.22
N GLU A 44 -15.03 1.20 -4.01
CA GLU A 44 -15.42 0.43 -2.82
C GLU A 44 -14.64 -0.89 -2.70
N SER A 45 -14.22 -1.48 -3.82
CA SER A 45 -13.37 -2.67 -3.86
C SER A 45 -11.96 -2.46 -3.31
N ASP A 46 -11.49 -1.22 -3.17
CA ASP A 46 -10.18 -0.91 -2.58
C ASP A 46 -10.25 -0.81 -1.05
N ARG A 47 -11.44 -0.97 -0.46
CA ARG A 47 -11.59 -1.05 0.99
C ARG A 47 -10.81 -2.25 1.53
N GLY A 48 -9.99 -2.03 2.54
CA GLY A 48 -9.17 -3.09 3.12
C GLY A 48 -7.97 -2.58 3.89
N GLY A 49 -7.18 -3.51 4.40
CA GLY A 49 -5.93 -3.27 5.08
C GLY A 49 -4.78 -3.15 4.10
N TYR A 50 -3.97 -2.12 4.28
CA TYR A 50 -2.71 -1.93 3.58
C TYR A 50 -1.58 -2.02 4.59
N MET A 51 -0.73 -3.02 4.40
CA MET A 51 0.40 -3.30 5.27
C MET A 51 1.67 -2.68 4.69
N CYS A 52 2.36 -1.88 5.50
CA CYS A 52 3.73 -1.50 5.23
C CYS A 52 4.68 -2.48 5.92
N GLN A 53 5.66 -3.01 5.18
CA GLN A 53 6.64 -3.98 5.68
C GLN A 53 8.06 -3.46 5.51
N ILE A 54 8.89 -3.71 6.53
CA ILE A 54 10.32 -3.48 6.52
C ILE A 54 11.04 -4.80 6.80
N ASN A 55 11.99 -5.16 5.94
CA ASN A 55 12.81 -6.36 6.05
C ASN A 55 13.92 -6.18 7.11
N THR A 56 13.53 -6.02 8.38
CA THR A 56 14.43 -6.10 9.53
C THR A 56 14.40 -7.51 10.13
N MET A 57 15.32 -7.79 11.06
CA MET A 57 15.29 -9.00 11.88
C MET A 57 15.09 -8.60 13.35
N PRO A 58 13.94 -8.88 13.99
CA PRO A 58 12.72 -9.48 13.42
C PRO A 58 12.01 -8.56 12.42
N MET A 59 11.16 -9.13 11.56
CA MET A 59 10.41 -8.38 10.55
C MET A 59 9.49 -7.36 11.23
N LYS A 60 9.52 -6.12 10.76
CA LYS A 60 8.63 -5.06 11.23
C LYS A 60 7.54 -4.81 10.19
N SER A 61 6.30 -4.76 10.64
CA SER A 61 5.15 -4.43 9.81
C SER A 61 4.15 -3.58 10.58
N GLN A 62 3.40 -2.76 9.86
CA GLN A 62 2.24 -2.03 10.38
C GLN A 62 1.12 -2.09 9.35
N VAL A 63 -0.13 -2.12 9.81
CA VAL A 63 -1.33 -2.20 8.96
C VAL A 63 -2.18 -0.96 9.19
N GLY A 64 -2.58 -0.30 8.11
CA GLY A 64 -3.60 0.75 8.11
C GLY A 64 -4.82 0.31 7.30
N TYR A 65 -6.02 0.62 7.76
CA TYR A 65 -7.25 0.28 7.07
C TYR A 65 -7.77 1.47 6.26
N LEU A 66 -8.03 1.26 4.98
CA LEU A 66 -8.70 2.20 4.10
C LEU A 66 -10.19 1.88 4.12
N ASP A 67 -10.99 2.82 4.60
CA ASP A 67 -12.44 2.80 4.43
C ASP A 67 -12.85 3.69 3.26
N VAL A 68 -13.77 3.19 2.44
CA VAL A 68 -14.27 3.87 1.25
C VAL A 68 -15.77 4.01 1.40
N THR A 69 -16.22 5.22 1.75
CA THR A 69 -17.63 5.54 1.87
C THR A 69 -18.10 6.19 0.57
N GLY A 70 -18.93 5.49 -0.21
CA GLY A 70 -19.65 6.09 -1.33
C GLY A 70 -20.56 7.20 -0.82
N LYS A 71 -20.55 8.37 -1.47
CA LYS A 71 -21.62 9.35 -1.27
C LYS A 71 -22.88 8.78 -1.92
N CYS A 72 -23.87 8.45 -1.09
CA CYS A 72 -25.25 8.28 -1.52
C CYS A 72 -25.82 9.64 -1.93
#